data_AF-A0A6M8IXE8-F1
#
_entry.id   AF-A0A6M8IXE8-F1
#
_cell.length_a   1.000
_cell.length_b   1.000
_cell.length_c   1.000
_cell.angle_alpha   90.00
_cell.angle_beta   90.00
_cell.angle_gamma   90.00
#
_symmetry.space_group_name_H-M   'P 1'
#
loop_
_entity.id
_entity.type
_entity.pdbx_description
1 polymer ?
#
loop_
_entity_poly.entity_id
_entity_poly.type
_entity_poly.pdbx_seq_one_letter_code
_entity_poly.pdbx_strand_id
1 'polypeptide(L)'
;MGNISRRDFIVASGVGVSGLLFGLMESPMPAVANEISDGPSAEELWRRAVERAELQGAEVHYGIPCSDYSTMFRSRVSASAQANTTVNAVPDLVTAVAVYDASGGRIQSLNSTWIHGVHSTTTNSDYSYTLLDSKRTLSIRYTFTLKNYAGFNQSYTGYAEFYASGSGWLKVSYL
;
A
#
# COMPACT_ATOMS: atom_id res chain seq x y z
N MET A 1 20.02 40.27 16.89
CA MET A 1 19.97 38.85 17.28
C MET A 1 18.50 38.47 17.38
N GLY A 2 18.05 37.67 16.43
CA GLY A 2 16.64 37.37 16.21
C GLY A 2 16.06 36.40 17.23
N ASN A 3 14.78 36.56 17.51
CA ASN A 3 13.95 35.48 17.99
C ASN A 3 12.60 35.55 17.25
N ILE A 4 12.37 34.54 16.41
CA ILE A 4 11.21 34.38 15.55
C ILE A 4 10.02 33.98 16.43
N SER A 5 8.95 34.79 16.40
CA SER A 5 7.70 34.52 17.10
C SER A 5 6.73 33.80 16.15
N ARG A 6 6.06 32.76 16.66
CA ARG A 6 5.17 31.81 15.95
C ARG A 6 3.83 32.41 15.49
N ARG A 7 3.84 33.48 14.69
CA ARG A 7 2.61 34.12 14.18
C ARG A 7 2.61 34.57 12.73
N ASP A 8 3.68 34.33 11.97
CA ASP A 8 3.65 34.54 10.52
C ASP A 8 3.38 33.20 9.82
N PHE A 9 2.11 32.91 9.49
CA PHE A 9 1.73 32.27 8.22
C PHE A 9 0.21 32.01 8.13
N ILE A 10 -0.65 33.04 8.03
CA ILE A 10 -1.92 32.92 7.29
C ILE A 10 -2.30 34.31 6.73
N VAL A 11 -2.74 34.30 5.46
CA VAL A 11 -3.49 35.33 4.71
C VAL A 11 -2.65 36.27 3.85
N ALA A 12 -2.50 35.90 2.57
CA ALA A 12 -2.41 36.85 1.47
C ALA A 12 -3.16 36.30 0.23
N SER A 13 -4.29 36.92 -0.01
CA SER A 13 -5.20 36.83 -1.16
C SER A 13 -4.70 37.65 -2.38
N GLY A 14 -5.04 37.23 -3.60
CA GLY A 14 -5.01 38.03 -4.84
C GLY A 14 -5.64 37.25 -5.99
N VAL A 15 -6.94 37.40 -6.30
CA VAL A 15 -7.60 38.39 -7.19
C VAL A 15 -7.04 38.42 -8.63
N GLY A 16 -7.86 38.02 -9.61
CA GLY A 16 -7.56 38.08 -11.05
C GLY A 16 -8.75 37.79 -12.00
N VAL A 17 -9.70 38.73 -12.08
CA VAL A 17 -10.49 39.22 -13.25
C VAL A 17 -11.33 38.27 -14.15
N SER A 18 -12.61 38.66 -14.30
CA SER A 18 -13.68 38.19 -15.20
C SER A 18 -13.45 38.36 -16.72
N GLY A 19 -14.08 37.52 -17.55
CA GLY A 19 -14.69 37.96 -18.83
C GLY A 19 -14.60 37.06 -20.09
N LEU A 20 -15.78 36.57 -20.53
CA LEU A 20 -16.27 36.39 -21.93
C LEU A 20 -15.84 35.18 -22.82
N LEU A 21 -16.78 34.22 -22.93
CA LEU A 21 -17.50 33.71 -24.13
C LEU A 21 -16.80 33.16 -25.41
N PHE A 22 -17.31 31.98 -25.80
CA PHE A 22 -17.42 31.32 -27.13
C PHE A 22 -16.19 30.72 -27.84
N GLY A 23 -16.29 29.42 -28.18
CA GLY A 23 -15.50 28.77 -29.22
C GLY A 23 -15.50 27.24 -29.15
N LEU A 24 -16.46 26.59 -29.83
CA LEU A 24 -16.46 25.16 -30.13
C LEU A 24 -15.17 24.78 -30.88
N MET A 25 -14.33 23.92 -30.29
CA MET A 25 -13.52 22.95 -31.04
C MET A 25 -13.40 21.69 -30.19
N GLU A 26 -14.07 20.61 -30.63
CA GLU A 26 -13.69 19.25 -30.26
C GLU A 26 -12.22 19.07 -30.61
N SER A 27 -11.40 18.84 -29.60
CA SER A 27 -10.05 18.31 -29.76
C SER A 27 -9.96 17.09 -28.86
N PRO A 28 -9.51 15.94 -29.39
CA PRO A 28 -9.57 14.67 -28.67
C PRO A 28 -8.79 14.81 -27.37
N MET A 29 -9.45 14.53 -26.25
CA MET A 29 -8.77 14.41 -24.96
C MET A 29 -7.62 13.42 -25.13
N PRO A 30 -6.36 13.80 -24.84
CA PRO A 30 -5.36 12.79 -24.59
C PRO A 30 -5.87 11.96 -23.40
N ALA A 31 -5.87 10.64 -23.60
CA ALA A 31 -6.25 9.68 -22.59
C ALA A 31 -5.61 10.06 -21.25
N VAL A 32 -6.46 10.15 -20.23
CA VAL A 32 -6.12 10.43 -18.85
C VAL A 32 -5.10 9.39 -18.39
N ALA A 33 -3.81 9.71 -18.51
CA ALA A 33 -2.77 9.11 -17.72
C ALA A 33 -2.96 9.67 -16.31
N ASN A 34 -3.74 8.95 -15.52
CA ASN A 34 -3.96 9.24 -14.11
C ASN A 34 -2.67 8.90 -13.35
N GLU A 35 -1.58 9.64 -13.59
CA GLU A 35 -0.40 9.64 -12.71
C GLU A 35 -0.75 10.46 -11.47
N ILE A 36 -1.56 9.89 -10.59
CA ILE A 36 -1.58 10.32 -9.19
C ILE A 36 -0.77 9.29 -8.41
N SER A 37 0.54 9.55 -8.31
CA SER A 37 1.33 9.02 -7.20
C SER A 37 2.04 10.16 -6.49
N ASP A 38 1.27 11.06 -5.88
CA ASP A 38 1.75 12.09 -4.94
C ASP A 38 2.27 11.51 -3.61
N GLY A 39 2.70 10.25 -3.59
CA GLY A 39 3.18 9.56 -2.41
C GLY A 39 4.28 8.55 -2.72
N PRO A 40 5.03 8.13 -1.68
CA PRO A 40 6.11 7.16 -1.84
C PRO A 40 5.62 5.87 -2.49
N SER A 41 6.50 5.24 -3.28
CA SER A 41 6.26 3.91 -3.83
C SER A 41 6.18 2.86 -2.72
N ALA A 42 5.62 1.69 -3.02
CA ALA A 42 5.59 0.56 -2.09
C ALA A 42 7.01 0.17 -1.62
N GLU A 43 8.00 0.21 -2.51
CA GLU A 43 9.40 -0.09 -2.15
C GLU A 43 10.00 0.97 -1.22
N GLU A 44 9.72 2.24 -1.46
CA GLU A 44 10.18 3.33 -0.59
C GLU A 44 9.54 3.24 0.81
N LEU A 45 8.27 2.86 0.89
CA LEU A 45 7.59 2.60 2.16
C LEU A 45 8.21 1.42 2.90
N TRP A 46 8.52 0.33 2.18
CA TRP A 46 9.20 -0.82 2.77
C TRP A 46 10.60 -0.45 3.29
N ARG A 47 11.38 0.31 2.52
CA ARG A 47 12.70 0.79 2.95
C ARG A 47 12.60 1.56 4.26
N ARG A 48 11.64 2.48 4.38
CA ARG A 48 11.39 3.23 5.63
C ARG A 48 10.95 2.32 6.78
N ALA A 49 10.17 1.28 6.51
CA ALA A 49 9.78 0.31 7.52
C ALA A 49 10.99 -0.47 8.06
N VAL A 50 11.90 -0.89 7.18
CA VAL A 50 13.16 -1.55 7.57
C VAL A 50 14.04 -0.62 8.40
N GLU A 51 14.24 0.62 7.97
CA GLU A 51 15.00 1.62 8.75
C GLU A 51 14.40 1.84 10.14
N ARG A 52 13.06 1.88 10.26
CA ARG A 52 12.37 1.98 11.55
C ARG A 52 12.54 0.72 12.39
N ALA A 53 12.51 -0.47 11.78
CA ALA A 53 12.72 -1.72 12.48
C ALA A 53 14.12 -1.77 13.09
N GLU A 54 15.14 -1.39 12.33
CA GLU A 54 16.52 -1.30 12.80
C GLU A 54 16.67 -0.35 13.99
N LEU A 55 16.08 0.85 13.91
CA LEU A 55 16.10 1.83 15.01
C LEU A 55 15.38 1.33 16.28
N GLN A 56 14.37 0.47 16.13
CA GLN A 56 13.61 -0.11 17.24
C GLN A 56 14.20 -1.43 17.75
N GLY A 57 15.21 -1.97 17.08
CA GLY A 57 15.72 -3.33 17.34
C GLY A 57 14.70 -4.43 17.03
N ALA A 58 13.76 -4.17 16.10
CA ALA A 58 12.78 -5.15 15.65
C ALA A 58 13.37 -6.07 14.57
N GLU A 59 12.94 -7.32 14.56
CA GLU A 59 13.37 -8.30 13.56
C GLU A 59 12.70 -8.01 12.21
N VAL A 60 13.43 -8.27 11.12
CA VAL A 60 12.91 -8.21 9.75
C VAL A 60 13.12 -9.57 9.10
N HIS A 61 12.03 -10.12 8.56
CA HIS A 61 12.05 -11.41 7.85
C HIS A 61 11.88 -11.18 6.35
N TYR A 62 12.66 -11.87 5.52
CA TYR A 62 12.73 -11.63 4.07
C TYR A 62 12.41 -12.87 3.24
N GLY A 63 11.82 -12.65 2.06
CA GLY A 63 11.71 -13.63 0.97
C GLY A 63 10.92 -14.90 1.33
N ILE A 64 9.91 -14.77 2.19
CA ILE A 64 9.07 -15.88 2.61
C ILE A 64 8.02 -16.12 1.51
N PRO A 65 7.89 -17.35 0.98
CA PRO A 65 6.83 -17.66 0.03
C PRO A 65 5.44 -17.41 0.64
N CYS A 66 4.53 -16.82 -0.14
CA CYS A 66 3.13 -16.71 0.31
C CYS A 66 2.55 -18.10 0.57
N SER A 67 1.86 -18.27 1.69
CA SER A 67 1.23 -19.54 2.04
C SER A 67 -0.05 -19.76 1.22
N ASP A 68 -0.25 -20.97 0.72
CA ASP A 68 -1.56 -21.41 0.24
C ASP A 68 -2.56 -21.52 1.40
N TYR A 69 -3.82 -21.26 1.10
CA TYR A 69 -4.98 -20.86 1.93
C TYR A 69 -5.39 -21.76 3.13
N SER A 70 -4.51 -22.60 3.68
CA SER A 70 -4.86 -23.74 4.51
C SER A 70 -4.15 -23.70 5.87
N THR A 71 -4.77 -23.04 6.86
CA THR A 71 -5.05 -23.54 8.24
C THR A 71 -5.27 -22.37 9.20
N MET A 72 -6.53 -22.10 9.54
CA MET A 72 -6.89 -21.18 10.63
C MET A 72 -6.84 -21.93 11.97
N PHE A 73 -5.95 -21.53 12.88
CA PHE A 73 -5.93 -22.00 14.27
C PHE A 73 -6.62 -20.98 15.21
N ARG A 74 -6.98 -21.41 16.43
CA ARG A 74 -7.81 -20.63 17.37
C ARG A 74 -7.10 -19.38 17.93
N SER A 75 -7.87 -18.30 18.09
CA SER A 75 -7.52 -16.96 18.62
C SER A 75 -6.72 -16.02 17.70
N ARG A 76 -7.05 -16.03 16.40
CA ARG A 76 -6.38 -15.21 15.38
C ARG A 76 -7.22 -14.01 14.94
N VAL A 77 -6.57 -12.88 14.68
CA VAL A 77 -7.13 -11.73 13.98
C VAL A 77 -6.81 -11.87 12.49
N SER A 78 -7.82 -11.74 11.66
CA SER A 78 -7.66 -11.63 10.21
C SER A 78 -7.90 -10.17 9.81
N ALA A 79 -6.95 -9.59 9.10
CA ALA A 79 -7.05 -8.24 8.55
C ALA A 79 -6.89 -8.30 7.02
N SER A 80 -7.57 -7.39 6.34
CA SER A 80 -7.44 -7.25 4.88
C SER A 80 -7.30 -5.78 4.50
N ALA A 81 -6.54 -5.53 3.44
CA ALA A 81 -6.30 -4.22 2.89
C ALA A 81 -6.37 -4.29 1.37
N GLN A 82 -6.90 -3.24 0.75
CA GLN A 82 -7.20 -3.23 -0.68
C GLN A 82 -6.60 -2.02 -1.39
N ALA A 83 -6.22 -2.20 -2.66
CA ALA A 83 -5.73 -1.14 -3.53
C ALA A 83 -6.12 -1.40 -4.98
N ASN A 84 -6.47 -0.35 -5.71
CA ASN A 84 -6.71 -0.44 -7.14
C ASN A 84 -5.39 -0.48 -7.91
N THR A 85 -5.36 -1.25 -9.00
CA THR A 85 -4.25 -1.28 -9.96
C THR A 85 -4.80 -1.53 -11.37
N THR A 86 -3.90 -1.67 -12.34
CA THR A 86 -4.26 -2.18 -13.66
C THR A 86 -3.24 -3.23 -14.11
N VAL A 87 -3.70 -4.29 -14.78
CA VAL A 87 -2.86 -5.27 -15.49
C VAL A 87 -2.96 -4.98 -16.98
N ASN A 88 -1.93 -4.36 -17.56
CA ASN A 88 -1.95 -3.89 -18.96
C ASN A 88 -3.20 -3.03 -19.28
N ALA A 89 -3.43 -1.98 -18.48
CA ALA A 89 -4.59 -1.08 -18.55
C ALA A 89 -5.97 -1.69 -18.24
N VAL A 90 -6.06 -2.99 -17.94
CA VAL A 90 -7.30 -3.62 -17.44
C VAL A 90 -7.38 -3.39 -15.92
N PRO A 91 -8.43 -2.72 -15.40
CA PRO A 91 -8.56 -2.46 -13.97
C PRO A 91 -8.63 -3.74 -13.13
N ASP A 92 -7.99 -3.71 -11.96
CA ASP A 92 -8.10 -4.77 -10.96
C ASP A 92 -8.06 -4.21 -9.54
N LEU A 93 -8.58 -4.98 -8.59
CA LEU A 93 -8.53 -4.71 -7.17
C LEU A 93 -7.62 -5.75 -6.51
N VAL A 94 -6.52 -5.29 -5.92
CA VAL A 94 -5.61 -6.14 -5.17
C VAL A 94 -6.02 -6.15 -3.72
N THR A 95 -6.10 -7.34 -3.12
CA THR A 95 -6.38 -7.57 -1.71
C THR A 95 -5.21 -8.30 -1.06
N ALA A 96 -4.62 -7.67 -0.04
CA ALA A 96 -3.66 -8.30 0.86
C ALA A 96 -4.39 -8.76 2.13
N VAL A 97 -4.08 -9.97 2.60
CA VAL A 97 -4.67 -10.54 3.81
C VAL A 97 -3.56 -10.99 4.75
N ALA A 98 -3.69 -10.65 6.02
CA ALA A 98 -2.80 -11.11 7.07
C ALA A 98 -3.60 -11.76 8.20
N VAL A 99 -3.12 -12.90 8.66
CA VAL A 99 -3.65 -13.64 9.81
C VAL A 99 -2.58 -13.66 10.89
N TYR A 100 -2.86 -13.09 12.05
CA TYR A 100 -1.89 -12.92 13.13
C TYR A 100 -2.54 -13.06 14.50
N ASP A 101 -1.71 -13.33 15.51
CA ASP A 101 -2.16 -13.34 16.90
C ASP A 101 -2.07 -11.92 17.46
N ALA A 102 -3.13 -11.44 18.10
CA ALA A 102 -3.14 -10.12 18.74
C ALA A 102 -3.64 -10.21 20.17
N SER A 103 -2.96 -9.52 21.09
CA SER A 103 -3.33 -9.44 22.50
C SER A 103 -2.85 -8.12 23.10
N GLY A 104 -3.67 -7.51 23.96
CA GLY A 104 -3.32 -6.24 24.62
C GLY A 104 -3.03 -5.08 23.65
N GLY A 105 -3.67 -5.06 22.48
CA GLY A 105 -3.43 -4.05 21.44
C GLY A 105 -2.08 -4.19 20.73
N ARG A 106 -1.46 -5.38 20.78
CA ARG A 106 -0.19 -5.70 20.12
C ARG A 106 -0.31 -7.00 19.33
N ILE A 107 0.32 -7.02 18.16
CA ILE A 107 0.47 -8.18 17.29
C ILE A 107 1.63 -9.01 17.83
N GLN A 108 1.39 -10.27 18.18
CA GLN A 108 2.41 -11.14 18.76
C GLN A 108 3.25 -11.83 17.69
N SER A 109 2.58 -12.34 16.65
CA SER A 109 3.16 -13.16 15.60
C SER A 109 2.30 -13.12 14.33
N LEU A 110 2.95 -13.07 13.17
CA LEU A 110 2.32 -13.34 11.88
C LEU A 110 2.20 -14.86 11.71
N ASN A 111 0.99 -15.35 11.45
CA ASN A 111 0.75 -16.78 11.20
C ASN A 111 0.77 -17.10 9.70
N SER A 112 0.14 -16.25 8.89
CA SER A 112 -0.01 -16.48 7.45
C SER A 112 -0.37 -15.17 6.78
N THR A 113 0.03 -15.02 5.52
CA THR A 113 -0.33 -13.88 4.70
C THR A 113 -0.29 -14.23 3.21
N TRP A 114 -1.13 -13.56 2.44
CA TRP A 114 -1.22 -13.74 0.99
C TRP A 114 -1.78 -12.47 0.33
N ILE A 115 -1.60 -12.39 -0.99
CA ILE A 115 -2.08 -11.29 -1.82
C ILE A 115 -2.74 -11.83 -3.09
N HIS A 116 -3.91 -11.29 -3.44
CA HIS A 116 -4.65 -11.71 -4.63
C HIS A 116 -5.31 -10.55 -5.39
N GLY A 117 -5.45 -10.70 -6.71
CA GLY A 117 -6.35 -9.87 -7.51
C GLY A 117 -7.80 -10.35 -7.37
N VAL A 118 -8.75 -9.49 -7.73
CA VAL A 118 -10.17 -9.88 -7.85
C VAL A 118 -10.46 -10.44 -9.23
N HIS A 119 -9.89 -9.82 -10.27
CA HIS A 119 -10.08 -10.21 -11.67
C HIS A 119 -8.83 -10.83 -12.30
N SER A 120 -7.77 -11.00 -11.51
CA SER A 120 -6.51 -11.61 -11.91
C SER A 120 -6.12 -12.73 -10.97
N THR A 121 -5.32 -13.66 -11.50
CA THR A 121 -4.67 -14.70 -10.71
C THR A 121 -3.31 -14.22 -10.25
N THR A 122 -2.98 -14.44 -8.97
CA THR A 122 -1.63 -14.16 -8.46
C THR A 122 -0.72 -15.36 -8.66
N THR A 123 0.49 -15.09 -9.13
CA THR A 123 1.57 -16.07 -9.28
C THR A 123 2.88 -15.46 -8.80
N ASN A 124 3.89 -16.30 -8.53
CA ASN A 124 5.23 -15.88 -8.12
C ASN A 124 5.20 -14.87 -6.97
N SER A 125 4.56 -15.24 -5.87
CA SER A 125 4.36 -14.34 -4.74
C SER A 125 5.21 -14.70 -3.53
N ASP A 126 5.99 -13.73 -3.07
CA ASP A 126 6.75 -13.77 -1.83
C ASP A 126 6.48 -12.51 -1.00
N TYR A 127 6.83 -12.57 0.28
CA TYR A 127 6.71 -11.46 1.18
C TYR A 127 7.88 -11.35 2.15
N SER A 128 8.07 -10.13 2.64
CA SER A 128 8.96 -9.78 3.74
C SER A 128 8.15 -9.01 4.77
N TYR A 129 8.43 -9.17 6.06
CA TYR A 129 7.66 -8.46 7.09
C TYR A 129 8.49 -8.07 8.32
N THR A 130 7.96 -7.11 9.08
CA THR A 130 8.46 -6.71 10.40
C THR A 130 7.32 -6.21 11.28
N LEU A 131 7.52 -6.25 12.60
CA LEU A 131 6.58 -5.75 13.61
C LEU A 131 7.12 -4.43 14.18
N LEU A 132 6.49 -3.32 13.80
CA LEU A 132 6.87 -1.97 14.22
C LEU A 132 6.04 -1.48 15.41
N ASP A 133 6.50 -0.36 15.98
CA ASP A 133 5.79 0.44 16.98
C ASP A 133 5.46 -0.35 18.25
N SER A 134 6.48 -1.06 18.76
CA SER A 134 6.32 -2.01 19.87
C SER A 134 5.26 -3.07 19.57
N LYS A 135 5.30 -3.59 18.33
CA LYS A 135 4.39 -4.59 17.77
C LYS A 135 2.94 -4.12 17.62
N ARG A 136 2.69 -2.84 17.40
CA ARG A 136 1.33 -2.32 17.11
C ARG A 136 1.00 -2.35 15.63
N THR A 137 2.02 -2.37 14.79
CA THR A 137 1.93 -2.31 13.34
C THR A 137 2.68 -3.49 12.74
N LEU A 138 2.02 -4.26 11.89
CA LEU A 138 2.64 -5.30 11.06
C LEU A 138 2.83 -4.71 9.67
N SER A 139 4.08 -4.51 9.28
CA SER A 139 4.44 -4.01 7.94
C SER A 139 4.88 -5.18 7.07
N ILE A 140 4.28 -5.32 5.89
CA ILE A 140 4.56 -6.41 4.95
C ILE A 140 4.84 -5.83 3.57
N ARG A 141 5.96 -6.23 2.95
CA ARG A 141 6.21 -6.06 1.53
C ARG A 141 5.87 -7.35 0.81
N TYR A 142 5.12 -7.26 -0.27
CA TYR A 142 4.88 -8.36 -1.21
C TYR A 142 5.58 -8.07 -2.52
N THR A 143 6.08 -9.12 -3.16
CA THR A 143 6.44 -9.12 -4.57
C THR A 143 5.56 -10.16 -5.24
N PHE A 144 4.84 -9.81 -6.31
CA PHE A 144 3.85 -10.70 -6.92
C PHE A 144 3.58 -10.37 -8.39
N THR A 145 3.12 -11.36 -9.16
CA THR A 145 2.67 -11.18 -10.54
C THR A 145 1.16 -11.41 -10.64
N LEU A 146 0.44 -10.48 -11.26
CA LEU A 146 -0.96 -10.66 -11.62
C LEU A 146 -1.09 -11.06 -13.09
N LYS A 147 -1.93 -12.06 -13.35
CA LYS A 147 -2.33 -12.49 -14.69
C LYS A 147 -3.83 -12.28 -14.88
N ASN A 148 -4.20 -11.42 -15.84
CA ASN A 148 -5.60 -11.16 -16.17
C ASN A 148 -6.20 -12.23 -17.10
N TYR A 149 -7.52 -12.16 -17.32
CA TYR A 149 -8.26 -13.11 -18.18
C TYR A 149 -7.81 -13.11 -19.66
N ALA A 150 -7.20 -12.01 -20.13
CA ALA A 150 -6.66 -11.91 -21.48
C ALA A 150 -5.25 -12.51 -21.61
N GLY A 151 -4.69 -13.02 -20.50
CA GLY A 151 -3.37 -13.66 -20.47
C GLY A 151 -2.19 -12.69 -20.32
N PHE A 152 -2.45 -11.40 -20.10
CA PHE A 152 -1.40 -10.45 -19.78
C PHE A 152 -0.93 -10.62 -18.34
N ASN A 153 0.39 -10.58 -18.15
CA ASN A 153 1.04 -10.69 -16.85
C ASN A 153 1.78 -9.40 -16.54
N GLN A 154 1.70 -8.92 -15.30
CA GLN A 154 2.45 -7.77 -14.84
C GLN A 154 2.91 -7.98 -13.39
N SER A 155 4.13 -7.55 -13.09
CA SER A 155 4.73 -7.69 -11.76
C SER A 155 4.54 -6.41 -10.94
N TYR A 156 4.38 -6.58 -9.63
CA TYR A 156 4.13 -5.51 -8.68
C TYR A 156 4.88 -5.70 -7.38
N THR A 157 5.13 -4.58 -6.70
CA THR A 157 5.43 -4.54 -5.28
C THR A 157 4.21 -4.01 -4.53
N GLY A 158 3.82 -4.70 -3.46
CA GLY A 158 2.81 -4.24 -2.51
C GLY A 158 3.44 -3.90 -1.18
N TYR A 159 3.05 -2.81 -0.55
CA TYR A 159 3.35 -2.51 0.85
C TYR A 159 2.05 -2.40 1.63
N ALA A 160 1.90 -3.22 2.67
CA ALA A 160 0.73 -3.21 3.53
C ALA A 160 1.14 -2.96 4.98
N GLU A 161 0.30 -2.20 5.71
CA GLU A 161 0.33 -2.18 7.16
C GLU A 161 -0.97 -2.73 7.71
N PHE A 162 -0.87 -3.56 8.75
CA PHE A 162 -1.98 -4.06 9.52
C PHE A 162 -1.82 -3.69 10.98
N TYR A 163 -2.92 -3.36 11.64
CA TYR A 163 -2.92 -2.91 13.03
C TYR A 163 -3.60 -3.91 13.94
N ALA A 164 -3.29 -3.90 15.23
CA ALA A 164 -3.89 -4.84 16.20
C ALA A 164 -5.44 -4.80 16.25
N SER A 165 -6.06 -3.73 15.75
CA SER A 165 -7.52 -3.59 15.58
C SER A 165 -8.12 -4.43 14.45
N GLY A 166 -7.31 -5.01 13.56
CA GLY A 166 -7.76 -5.70 12.35
C GLY A 166 -7.91 -4.79 11.12
N SER A 167 -7.67 -3.49 11.25
CA SER A 167 -7.62 -2.57 10.11
C SER A 167 -6.27 -2.65 9.40
N GLY A 168 -6.24 -2.22 8.14
CA GLY A 168 -5.01 -2.09 7.38
C GLY A 168 -5.16 -1.22 6.15
N TRP A 169 -4.05 -0.93 5.49
CA TRP A 169 -4.01 -0.23 4.21
C TRP A 169 -2.93 -0.84 3.31
N LEU A 170 -3.08 -0.64 2.01
CA LEU A 170 -2.22 -1.22 0.97
C LEU A 170 -1.83 -0.15 -0.04
N LYS A 171 -0.56 -0.11 -0.41
CA LYS A 171 -0.04 0.59 -1.60
C LYS A 171 0.51 -0.44 -2.55
N VAL A 172 0.13 -0.34 -3.82
CA VAL A 172 0.67 -1.15 -4.91
C VAL A 172 1.48 -0.23 -5.83
N SER A 173 2.59 -0.74 -6.33
CA SER A 173 3.46 -0.05 -7.30
C SER A 173 3.90 -1.05 -8.36
N TYR A 174 4.02 -0.58 -9.60
CA TYR A 174 4.57 -1.37 -10.69
C TYR A 174 6.05 -1.66 -10.43
N LEU A 175 6.48 -2.87 -10.77
CA LEU A 175 7.89 -3.26 -10.82
C LEU A 175 8.52 -2.91 -12.17
#